data_AF-A0A4Y1Z8F7-F1
#
_entry.id   AF-A0A4Y1Z8F7-F1
#
_cell.length_a   1.000
_cell.length_b   1.000
_cell.length_c   1.000
_cell.angle_alpha   90.00
_cell.angle_beta   90.00
_cell.angle_gamma   90.00
#
_symmetry.space_group_name_H-M   'P 1'
#
loop_
_entity.id
_entity.type
_entity.pdbx_description
1 polymer ?
#
loop_
_entity_poly.entity_id
_entity_poly.type
_entity_poly.pdbx_seq_one_letter_code
_entity_poly.pdbx_strand_id
1 'polypeptide(L)' 'MLSRIVSDRSDSTIILADHKKYEQMSRFKAFDWKAADILITDRQPPEKVDTAREMQGTNLLLAESDS' A
#
# COMPACT_ATOMS: atom_id res chain seq x y z
N MET A 1 15.96 -4.66 -0.14
CA MET A 1 16.60 -5.69 0.71
C MET A 1 16.22 -5.49 2.18
N LEU A 2 16.36 -4.28 2.74
CA LEU A 2 15.88 -3.97 4.10
C LEU A 2 14.36 -4.10 4.28
N SER A 3 13.56 -3.55 3.36
CA SER A 3 12.09 -3.62 3.43
C SER A 3 11.56 -5.04 3.60
N ARG A 4 12.10 -5.98 2.81
CA ARG A 4 11.70 -7.39 2.84
C ARG A 4 12.09 -8.10 4.15
N ILE A 5 13.31 -7.85 4.66
CA ILE A 5 13.76 -8.43 5.94
C ILE A 5 12.88 -7.92 7.10
N VAL A 6 12.48 -6.65 7.05
CA VAL A 6 11.61 -6.06 8.07
C VAL A 6 10.20 -6.65 7.98
N SER A 7 9.63 -6.74 6.79
CA SER A 7 8.30 -7.33 6.60
C SER A 7 8.24 -8.81 6.99
N ASP A 8 9.23 -9.62 6.60
CA ASP A 8 9.28 -11.05 6.95
C ASP A 8 9.40 -11.30 8.47
N ARG A 9 9.82 -10.29 9.25
CA ARG A 9 9.95 -10.36 10.71
C ARG A 9 8.84 -9.63 11.46
N SER A 10 7.93 -8.99 10.74
CA SER A 10 6.86 -8.18 11.33
C SER A 10 5.59 -9.02 11.42
N ASP A 11 4.89 -8.92 12.54
CA ASP A 11 3.55 -9.52 12.69
C ASP A 11 2.52 -8.84 11.78
N SER A 12 2.78 -7.57 11.41
CA SER A 12 1.99 -6.85 10.41
C SER A 12 2.81 -5.75 9.73
N THR A 13 2.66 -5.62 8.42
CA THR A 13 3.23 -4.55 7.60
C THR A 13 2.13 -3.60 7.13
N ILE A 14 2.32 -2.31 7.44
CA ILE A 14 1.39 -1.24 7.08
C ILE A 14 2.07 -0.30 6.08
N ILE A 15 1.41 -0.04 4.95
CA ILE A 15 1.81 0.98 3.98
C ILE A 15 0.98 2.24 4.21
N LEU A 16 1.66 3.36 4.42
CA LEU A 16 1.06 4.69 4.42
C LEU A 16 1.39 5.38 3.10
N ALA A 17 0.37 5.70 2.29
CA ALA A 17 0.57 6.34 1.00
C ALA A 17 -0.44 7.47 0.78
N ASP A 18 0.06 8.68 0.52
CA ASP A 18 -0.77 9.75 -0.04
C ASP A 18 -1.17 9.43 -1.49
N HIS A 19 -2.30 9.97 -1.95
CA HIS A 19 -2.77 9.78 -3.32
C HIS A 19 -1.76 10.21 -4.39
N LYS A 20 -0.88 11.17 -4.10
CA LYS A 20 0.16 11.65 -5.04
C LYS A 20 1.24 10.60 -5.27
N LYS A 21 1.39 9.59 -4.40
CA LYS A 21 2.28 8.45 -4.63
C LYS A 21 1.84 7.60 -5.83
N TYR A 22 0.57 7.66 -6.23
CA TYR A 22 0.05 6.91 -7.38
C TYR A 22 0.26 7.62 -8.72
N GLU A 23 0.49 8.93 -8.73
CA GLU A 23 0.73 9.72 -9.95
C GLU A 23 2.04 9.29 -10.65
N GLN A 24 2.97 8.68 -9.91
CA GLN A 24 4.24 8.19 -10.42
C GLN A 24 4.30 6.67 -10.35
N MET A 25 4.04 5.99 -11.48
CA MET A 25 4.05 4.52 -11.56
C MET A 25 5.36 3.87 -11.08
N SER A 26 6.49 4.59 -11.08
CA SER A 26 7.76 4.11 -10.54
C SER A 26 7.72 3.89 -9.02
N ARG A 27 6.97 4.72 -8.29
CA ARG A 27 6.81 4.59 -6.83
C ARG A 27 5.89 3.43 -6.47
N PHE A 28 4.89 3.14 -7.30
CA PHE A 28 4.02 1.97 -7.15
C PHE A 28 4.79 0.64 -7.18
N LYS A 29 5.77 0.51 -8.10
CA LYS A 29 6.59 -0.72 -8.22
C LYS A 29 7.60 -0.91 -7.10
N ALA A 30 7.85 0.13 -6.29
CA ALA A 30 8.78 0.05 -5.17
C ALA A 30 8.15 -0.60 -3.92
N PHE A 31 6.81 -0.71 -3.88
CA PHE A 31 6.12 -1.39 -2.80
C PHE A 31 6.11 -2.91 -3.03
N ASP A 32 6.53 -3.65 -2.01
CA ASP A 32 6.39 -5.10 -1.98
C ASP A 32 4.97 -5.45 -1.53
N TRP A 33 4.03 -5.42 -2.46
CA TRP A 33 2.60 -5.67 -2.20
C TRP A 33 2.33 -7.05 -1.58
N LYS A 34 3.20 -8.03 -1.83
CA LYS A 34 3.09 -9.37 -1.22
C LYS A 34 3.31 -9.36 0.28
N ALA A 35 4.00 -8.34 0.77
CA ALA A 35 4.41 -8.23 2.15
C ALA A 35 3.53 -7.25 2.94
N ALA A 36 2.49 -6.66 2.32
CA ALA A 36 1.65 -5.64 2.94
C ALA A 36 0.30 -6.22 3.39
N ASP A 37 -0.01 -6.07 4.67
CA ASP A 37 -1.30 -6.49 5.22
C ASP A 37 -2.34 -5.38 5.13
N ILE A 38 -1.90 -4.12 5.30
CA ILE A 38 -2.77 -2.95 5.32
C ILE A 38 -2.17 -1.83 4.47
N LEU A 39 -2.99 -1.25 3.60
CA LEU A 39 -2.74 0.01 2.91
C LEU A 39 -3.65 1.09 3.50
N ILE A 40 -3.05 2.17 4.01
CA ILE A 40 -3.77 3.37 4.44
C ILE A 40 -3.48 4.49 3.44
N THR A 41 -4.54 5.10 2.91
CA THR A 41 -4.44 6.22 1.96
C THR A 41 -5.60 7.18 2.13
N ASP A 42 -5.43 8.43 1.70
CA ASP A 42 -6.43 9.49 1.81
C ASP A 42 -7.48 9.45 0.68
N ARG A 43 -7.28 8.66 -0.37
CA ARG A 43 -8.22 8.52 -1.49
C ARG A 43 -8.20 7.12 -2.09
N GLN A 44 -9.25 6.76 -2.82
CA GLN A 44 -9.29 5.49 -3.54
C GLN A 44 -8.07 5.35 -4.48
N PRO A 45 -7.29 4.25 -4.36
CA PRO A 45 -6.21 3.98 -5.29
C PRO A 45 -6.73 3.82 -6.72
N PRO A 46 -5.91 4.10 -7.75
CA PRO A 46 -6.26 3.77 -9.13
C PRO A 46 -6.53 2.27 -9.28
N GLU A 47 -7.41 1.88 -10.21
CA GLU A 47 -7.85 0.49 -10.43
C GLU A 47 -6.70 -0.52 -10.43
N LYS A 48 -5.60 -0.24 -11.15
CA LYS A 48 -4.42 -1.14 -11.19
C LYS A 48 -3.79 -1.41 -9.81
N VAL A 49 -3.82 -0.41 -8.93
CA VAL A 49 -3.31 -0.53 -7.56
C VAL A 49 -4.29 -1.31 -6.71
N ASP A 50 -5.58 -1.01 -6.85
CA ASP A 50 -6.64 -1.66 -6.11
C ASP A 50 -6.74 -3.16 -6.46
N THR A 51 -6.67 -3.51 -7.75
CA THR A 51 -6.60 -4.90 -8.20
C THR A 51 -5.35 -5.61 -7.65
N ALA A 52 -4.18 -4.96 -7.69
CA ALA A 52 -2.95 -5.56 -7.17
C ALA A 52 -3.04 -5.83 -5.66
N ARG A 53 -3.60 -4.86 -4.91
CA ARG A 53 -3.91 -4.97 -3.48
C ARG A 53 -4.85 -6.15 -3.21
N GLU A 54 -5.96 -6.25 -3.93
CA GLU A 54 -6.94 -7.33 -3.78
C GLU A 54 -6.34 -8.71 -4.04
N MET A 55 -5.56 -8.84 -5.12
CA MET A 55 -4.88 -10.09 -5.47
C MET A 55 -3.91 -10.56 -4.39
N GLN A 56 -3.37 -9.66 -3.57
CA GLN A 56 -2.46 -9.99 -2.45
C GLN A 56 -3.18 -10.06 -1.10
N GLY A 57 -4.49 -9.80 -1.03
CA GLY A 57 -5.24 -9.81 0.22
C GLY A 57 -4.92 -8.64 1.17
N THR A 58 -4.30 -7.57 0.66
CA THR A 58 -4.00 -6.38 1.46
C THR A 58 -5.29 -5.61 1.76
N ASN A 59 -5.57 -5.28 3.02
CA ASN A 59 -6.74 -4.50 3.41
C ASN A 59 -6.55 -3.01 3.10
N LEU A 60 -7.60 -2.36 2.59
CA LEU A 60 -7.60 -0.91 2.34
C LEU A 60 -8.31 -0.18 3.48
N LEU A 61 -7.63 0.81 4.06
CA LEU A 61 -8.23 1.79 4.97
C LEU A 61 -8.15 3.18 4.30
N LEU A 62 -9.31 3.79 4.08
CA LEU A 62 -9.39 5.16 3.61
C LEU A 62 -9.38 6.09 4.83
N ALA A 63 -8.35 6.93 4.92
CA ALA A 63 -8.26 7.96 5.93
C ALA A 63 -9.21 9.09 5.56
N GLU A 64 -10.28 9.27 6.34
CA GLU A 64 -11.13 10.45 6.24
C GLU A 64 -10.30 11.67 6.65
N SER A 65 -10.26 12.68 5.79
CA SER A 65 -9.74 13.98 6.15
C SER A 65 -10.91 14.82 6.63
N ASP A 66 -11.04 14.99 7.94
CA ASP A 66 -11.90 16.04 8.50
C ASP A 66 -11.47 17.36 7.86
N SER A 67 -12.40 17.97 7.11
CA SER A 67 -12.17 19.18 6.32
C SER A 67 -11.97 20.42 7.18
#